data_AF-X1KWU0-F1
#
_entry.id   AF-X1KWU0-F1
#
_cell.length_a   1.000
_cell.length_b   1.000
_cell.length_c   1.000
_cell.angle_alpha   90.00
_cell.angle_beta   90.00
_cell.angle_gamma   90.00
#
_symmetry.space_group_name_H-M   'P 1'
#
loop_
_entity.id
_entity.type
_entity.pdbx_description
1 polymer ?
#
loop_
_entity_poly.entity_id
_entity_poly.type
_entity_poly.pdbx_seq_one_letter_code
_entity_poly.pdbx_strand_id
1 'polypeptide(L)'
;EFHKIYKLEVLVIPTNEPMIRKDYPDQIYKDETTKFKAVVREIEQLHKEEQPVLIGTVSIEKSELLSDLLKRKGIPHQVLNAKYHEKEAGIIAQAGQPGAVTVATNMAGRGVDIVLGGSLDGLDELEWQKKHNKIIEL
;
A
#
# COMPACT_ATOMS: atom_id res chain seq x y z
N GLU A 1 -27.85 -6.36 3.58
CA GLU A 1 -27.71 -7.59 2.75
C GLU A 1 -27.65 -8.85 3.61
N PHE A 2 -26.67 -8.97 4.51
CA PHE A 2 -26.45 -10.15 5.38
C PHE A 2 -27.69 -10.66 6.13
N HIS A 3 -28.39 -9.82 6.89
CA HIS A 3 -29.60 -10.25 7.60
C HIS A 3 -30.76 -10.62 6.66
N LYS A 4 -30.95 -9.89 5.55
CA LYS A 4 -32.08 -10.08 4.64
C LYS A 4 -31.97 -11.41 3.89
N ILE A 5 -30.77 -11.76 3.43
CA ILE A 5 -30.51 -12.94 2.60
C ILE A 5 -30.14 -14.15 3.47
N TYR A 6 -29.27 -13.95 4.46
CA TYR A 6 -28.64 -15.05 5.20
C TYR A 6 -29.08 -15.14 6.67
N LYS A 7 -29.92 -14.21 7.16
CA LYS A 7 -30.31 -14.13 8.59
C LYS A 7 -29.13 -14.01 9.54
N LEU A 8 -28.02 -13.45 9.04
CA LEU A 8 -26.82 -13.21 9.83
C LEU A 8 -26.87 -11.81 10.44
N GLU A 9 -26.68 -11.76 11.75
CA GLU A 9 -26.46 -10.52 12.50
C GLU A 9 -24.99 -10.07 12.33
N VAL A 10 -24.78 -8.75 12.33
CA VAL A 10 -23.45 -8.15 12.21
C VAL A 10 -23.17 -7.40 13.49
N LEU A 11 -22.12 -7.82 14.19
CA LEU A 11 -21.62 -7.15 15.39
C LEU A 11 -20.33 -6.40 15.04
N VAL A 12 -20.25 -5.14 15.45
CA VAL A 12 -19.06 -4.31 15.30
C VAL A 12 -18.20 -4.49 16.55
N ILE A 13 -17.08 -5.20 16.40
CA ILE A 13 -16.10 -5.36 17.47
C ILE A 13 -15.21 -4.11 17.50
N PRO A 14 -15.01 -3.46 18.67
CA PRO A 14 -14.11 -2.32 18.77
C PRO A 14 -12.67 -2.71 18.47
N THR A 15 -11.88 -1.75 17.99
CA THR A 15 -10.46 -1.96 17.71
C THR A 15 -9.65 -2.07 19.01
N ASN A 16 -8.51 -2.76 18.96
CA ASN A 16 -7.58 -2.87 20.10
C ASN A 16 -7.00 -1.51 20.49
N GLU A 17 -6.74 -0.64 19.50
CA GLU A 17 -6.23 0.71 19.67
C GLU A 17 -7.12 1.74 18.96
N PRO A 18 -7.10 3.01 19.39
CA PRO A 18 -7.81 4.09 18.69
C PRO A 18 -7.29 4.26 17.26
N MET A 19 -8.22 4.35 16.30
CA MET A 19 -7.87 4.56 14.90
C MET A 19 -7.46 6.02 14.66
N ILE A 20 -6.22 6.25 14.24
CA ILE A 20 -5.64 7.59 13.98
C ILE A 20 -5.36 7.89 12.50
N ARG A 21 -5.80 7.01 11.58
CA ARG A 21 -5.59 7.16 10.14
C ARG A 21 -6.30 8.41 9.64
N LYS A 22 -5.59 9.23 8.88
CA LYS A 22 -6.13 10.42 8.20
C LYS A 22 -6.63 10.02 6.82
N ASP A 23 -7.96 10.02 6.64
CA ASP A 23 -8.60 9.78 5.36
C ASP A 23 -8.82 11.12 4.64
N TYR A 24 -8.09 11.35 3.54
CA TYR A 24 -8.19 12.56 2.74
C TYR A 24 -9.35 12.47 1.72
N PRO A 25 -9.97 13.61 1.33
CA PRO A 25 -11.01 13.61 0.31
C PRO A 25 -10.46 13.26 -1.08
N ASP A 26 -11.34 12.71 -1.92
CA ASP A 26 -11.00 12.32 -3.30
C ASP A 26 -10.53 13.50 -4.16
N GLN A 27 -9.49 13.27 -4.97
CA GLN A 27 -9.04 14.22 -5.97
C GLN A 27 -9.49 13.79 -7.37
N ILE A 28 -10.37 14.59 -7.98
CA ILE A 28 -10.95 14.30 -9.29
C ILE A 28 -10.25 15.12 -10.37
N TYR A 29 -9.81 14.44 -11.44
CA TYR A 29 -9.09 15.05 -12.55
C TYR A 29 -9.89 14.94 -13.85
N LYS A 30 -9.72 15.92 -14.74
CA LYS A 30 -10.41 15.99 -16.04
C LYS A 30 -10.10 14.79 -16.94
N ASP A 31 -8.84 14.38 -16.97
CA ASP A 31 -8.35 13.29 -17.81
C ASP A 31 -7.40 12.37 -17.04
N GLU A 32 -7.27 11.15 -17.57
CA GLU A 32 -6.51 10.09 -16.93
C GLU A 32 -5.00 10.37 -16.94
N THR A 33 -4.49 11.04 -17.98
CA THR A 33 -3.08 11.40 -18.06
C THR A 33 -2.70 12.37 -16.93
N THR A 34 -3.55 13.35 -16.65
CA THR A 34 -3.36 14.32 -15.57
C THR A 34 -3.47 13.65 -14.21
N LYS A 35 -4.45 12.75 -14.04
CA LYS A 35 -4.57 11.90 -12.84
C LYS A 35 -3.27 11.14 -12.57
N PHE A 36 -2.74 10.40 -13.54
CA PHE A 36 -1.51 9.62 -13.34
C PHE A 36 -0.28 10.49 -13.10
N LYS A 37 -0.16 11.65 -13.77
CA LYS A 37 0.92 12.60 -13.49
C LYS A 37 0.86 13.13 -12.06
N ALA A 38 -0.34 13.42 -11.55
CA ALA A 38 -0.52 13.86 -10.17
C ALA A 38 -0.16 12.75 -9.18
N VAL A 39 -0.66 11.53 -9.39
CA VAL A 39 -0.32 10.35 -8.58
C VAL A 39 1.18 10.10 -8.54
N VAL A 40 1.85 10.12 -9.68
CA VAL A 40 3.32 9.91 -9.75
C VAL A 40 4.08 11.02 -9.02
N ARG A 41 3.61 12.27 -9.09
CA ARG A 41 4.21 13.39 -8.36
C ARG A 41 4.08 13.22 -6.85
N GLU A 42 2.91 12.76 -6.39
CA GLU A 42 2.65 12.48 -4.98
C GLU A 42 3.52 11.33 -4.47
N ILE A 43 3.58 10.22 -5.22
CA ILE A 43 4.48 9.10 -4.91
C ILE A 43 5.94 9.56 -4.86
N GLU A 44 6.37 10.40 -5.81
CA GLU A 44 7.74 10.93 -5.83
C GLU A 44 8.06 11.74 -4.57
N GLN A 45 7.09 12.51 -4.05
CA GLN A 45 7.26 13.28 -2.81
C GLN A 45 7.34 12.34 -1.60
N LEU A 46 6.35 11.45 -1.44
CA LEU A 46 6.28 10.51 -0.31
C LEU A 46 7.50 9.59 -0.27
N HIS A 47 7.97 9.12 -1.44
CA HIS A 47 9.17 8.29 -1.53
C HIS A 47 10.44 9.06 -1.11
N LYS A 48 10.55 10.35 -1.42
CA LYS A 48 11.67 11.20 -0.96
C LYS A 48 11.64 11.44 0.54
N GLU A 49 10.44 11.47 1.13
CA GLU A 49 10.21 11.55 2.57
C GLU A 49 10.35 10.17 3.26
N GLU A 50 10.68 9.12 2.51
CA GLU A 50 10.78 7.73 2.98
C GLU A 50 9.48 7.16 3.58
N GLN A 51 8.34 7.74 3.23
CA GLN A 51 7.04 7.22 3.62
C GLN A 51 6.68 6.01 2.72
N PRO A 52 6.31 4.85 3.29
CA PRO A 52 5.84 3.71 2.50
C PRO A 52 4.52 4.02 1.79
N VAL A 53 4.39 3.60 0.53
CA VAL A 53 3.23 3.89 -0.31
C VAL A 53 2.68 2.61 -0.94
N LEU A 54 1.39 2.36 -0.73
CA LEU A 54 0.62 1.33 -1.41
C LEU A 54 -0.35 1.97 -2.41
N ILE A 55 -0.29 1.56 -3.68
CA ILE A 55 -1.15 2.08 -4.75
C ILE A 55 -2.07 0.98 -5.25
N GLY A 56 -3.38 1.19 -5.12
CA GLY A 56 -4.41 0.31 -5.69
C GLY A 56 -4.79 0.70 -7.12
N THR A 57 -4.76 -0.25 -8.05
CA THR A 57 -5.32 -0.09 -9.40
C THR A 57 -6.45 -1.09 -9.63
N VAL A 58 -7.30 -0.86 -10.63
CA VAL A 58 -8.43 -1.75 -10.96
C VAL A 58 -8.08 -2.83 -12.00
N SER A 59 -6.98 -2.65 -12.75
CA SER A 59 -6.58 -3.58 -13.81
C SER A 59 -5.06 -3.66 -13.96
N ILE A 60 -4.60 -4.81 -14.46
CA ILE A 60 -3.17 -5.08 -14.68
C ILE A 60 -2.58 -4.06 -15.65
N GLU A 61 -3.31 -3.69 -16.70
CA GLU A 61 -2.86 -2.68 -17.67
C GLU A 61 -2.57 -1.32 -17.02
N LYS A 62 -3.39 -0.90 -16.03
CA LYS A 62 -3.16 0.34 -15.29
C LYS A 62 -1.98 0.21 -14.34
N SER A 63 -1.76 -0.95 -13.75
CA SER A 63 -0.57 -1.24 -12.94
C SER A 63 0.71 -1.16 -13.75
N GLU A 64 0.75 -1.77 -14.94
CA GLU A 64 1.91 -1.72 -15.84
C GLU A 64 2.16 -0.29 -16.35
N LEU A 65 1.09 0.45 -16.71
CA LEU A 65 1.21 1.86 -17.09
C LEU A 65 1.84 2.71 -15.96
N LEU A 66 1.37 2.53 -14.72
CA LEU A 66 1.92 3.24 -13.57
C LEU A 66 3.37 2.84 -13.29
N SER A 67 3.66 1.54 -13.36
CA SER A 67 5.01 0.96 -13.22
C SER A 67 6.00 1.59 -14.20
N ASP A 68 5.62 1.76 -15.46
CA ASP A 68 6.46 2.41 -16.46
C ASP A 68 6.69 3.89 -16.17
N LEU A 69 5.68 4.61 -15.66
CA LEU A 69 5.83 6.01 -15.26
C LEU A 69 6.78 6.15 -14.07
N LEU A 70 6.69 5.25 -13.08
CA LEU A 70 7.58 5.22 -11.91
C LEU A 70 9.02 4.85 -12.30
N LYS A 71 9.22 3.88 -13.22
CA LYS A 71 10.54 3.53 -13.78
C LYS A 71 11.20 4.72 -14.45
N ARG A 72 10.47 5.49 -15.25
CA ARG A 72 10.98 6.71 -15.91
C ARG A 72 11.41 7.79 -14.91
N LYS A 73 10.81 7.79 -13.72
CA LYS A 73 11.15 8.67 -12.60
C LYS A 73 12.27 8.12 -11.71
N GLY A 74 12.73 6.90 -11.94
CA GLY A 74 13.77 6.25 -11.14
C GLY A 74 13.29 5.80 -9.77
N ILE A 75 11.98 5.63 -9.56
CA ILE A 75 11.40 5.20 -8.27
C ILE A 75 11.34 3.67 -8.23
N PRO A 76 12.12 3.00 -7.35
CA PRO A 76 12.03 1.56 -7.16
C PRO A 76 10.64 1.18 -6.62
N HIS A 77 10.00 0.19 -7.22
CA HIS A 77 8.69 -0.26 -6.79
C HIS A 77 8.48 -1.74 -7.10
N GLN A 78 7.48 -2.32 -6.44
CA GLN A 78 7.04 -3.69 -6.66
C GLN A 78 5.62 -3.69 -7.24
N VAL A 79 5.31 -4.65 -8.12
CA VAL A 79 3.98 -4.78 -8.75
C VAL A 79 3.38 -6.13 -8.39
N LEU A 80 2.14 -6.12 -7.91
CA LEU A 80 1.37 -7.28 -7.48
C LEU A 80 0.17 -7.45 -8.39
N ASN A 81 0.14 -8.59 -9.10
CA ASN A 81 -0.83 -8.85 -10.17
C ASN A 81 -1.79 -10.00 -9.84
N ALA A 82 -1.83 -10.46 -8.57
CA ALA A 82 -2.66 -11.56 -8.08
C ALA A 82 -2.42 -12.90 -8.81
N LYS A 83 -1.22 -13.10 -9.36
CA LYS A 83 -0.86 -14.33 -10.09
C LYS A 83 -0.12 -15.34 -9.21
N TYR A 84 0.63 -14.87 -8.21
CA TYR A 84 1.50 -15.72 -7.39
C TYR A 84 1.36 -15.40 -5.90
N HIS A 85 0.32 -15.93 -5.26
CA HIS A 85 -0.05 -15.56 -3.89
C HIS A 85 1.08 -15.69 -2.85
N GLU A 86 1.86 -16.78 -2.85
CA GLU A 86 2.95 -16.96 -1.86
C GLU A 86 4.09 -15.96 -2.03
N LYS A 87 4.49 -15.66 -3.26
CA LYS A 87 5.55 -14.68 -3.54
C LYS A 87 5.08 -13.26 -3.26
N GLU A 88 3.81 -12.98 -3.58
CA GLU A 88 3.19 -11.68 -3.35
C GLU A 88 3.04 -11.39 -1.85
N ALA A 89 2.80 -12.40 -1.02
CA ALA A 89 2.74 -12.26 0.43
C ALA A 89 4.08 -11.75 1.01
N GLY A 90 5.21 -12.31 0.57
CA GLY A 90 6.53 -11.84 0.99
C GLY A 90 6.83 -10.40 0.58
N ILE A 91 6.34 -9.99 -0.59
CA ILE A 91 6.48 -8.61 -1.07
C ILE A 91 5.63 -7.65 -0.22
N ILE A 92 4.36 -8.01 0.04
CA ILE A 92 3.45 -7.20 0.86
C ILE A 92 3.95 -7.06 2.30
N ALA A 93 4.49 -8.13 2.88
CA ALA A 93 5.05 -8.09 4.24
C ALA A 93 6.20 -7.07 4.36
N GLN A 94 6.87 -6.73 3.25
CA GLN A 94 7.94 -5.73 3.19
C GLN A 94 7.48 -4.36 2.68
N ALA A 95 6.20 -4.20 2.33
CA ALA A 95 5.67 -2.94 1.79
C ALA A 95 5.67 -1.79 2.82
N GLY A 96 5.81 -2.10 4.11
CA GLY A 96 5.90 -1.10 5.18
C GLY A 96 7.31 -0.59 5.47
N GLN A 97 8.34 -0.99 4.70
CA GLN A 97 9.69 -0.46 4.87
C GLN A 97 9.80 1.03 4.47
N PRO A 98 10.72 1.80 5.05
CA PRO A 98 10.92 3.20 4.68
C PRO A 98 11.20 3.35 3.17
N GLY A 99 10.44 4.21 2.51
CA GLY A 99 10.53 4.48 1.07
C GLY A 99 10.01 3.36 0.16
N ALA A 100 9.41 2.29 0.70
CA ALA A 100 8.86 1.22 -0.11
C ALA A 100 7.65 1.70 -0.94
N VAL A 101 7.65 1.38 -2.24
CA VAL A 101 6.52 1.68 -3.14
C VAL A 101 5.99 0.38 -3.70
N THR A 102 4.70 0.11 -3.48
CA THR A 102 4.06 -1.13 -3.92
C THR A 102 2.78 -0.83 -4.70
N VAL A 103 2.67 -1.36 -5.91
CA VAL A 103 1.50 -1.25 -6.78
C VAL A 103 0.73 -2.56 -6.72
N ALA A 104 -0.52 -2.52 -6.27
CA ALA A 104 -1.40 -3.66 -6.14
C ALA A 104 -2.59 -3.56 -7.09
N THR A 105 -2.80 -4.60 -7.89
CA THR A 105 -4.00 -4.71 -8.74
C THR A 105 -5.15 -5.30 -7.93
N ASN A 106 -6.28 -4.60 -7.87
CA ASN A 106 -7.48 -4.93 -7.10
C ASN A 106 -7.17 -5.17 -5.61
N MET A 107 -7.29 -6.41 -5.14
CA MET A 107 -7.02 -6.84 -3.77
C MET A 107 -5.82 -7.80 -3.72
N ALA A 108 -4.85 -7.65 -4.64
CA ALA A 108 -3.58 -8.38 -4.54
C ALA A 108 -2.92 -8.08 -3.18
N GLY A 109 -2.46 -9.13 -2.49
CA GLY A 109 -1.96 -9.00 -1.12
C GLY A 109 -3.01 -9.10 0.00
N ARG A 110 -4.28 -9.38 -0.33
CA ARG A 110 -5.33 -9.59 0.68
C ARG A 110 -4.95 -10.71 1.66
N GLY A 111 -5.09 -10.40 2.96
CA GLY A 111 -4.84 -11.36 4.04
C GLY A 111 -3.42 -11.34 4.60
N VAL A 112 -2.58 -10.41 4.14
CA VAL A 112 -1.24 -10.17 4.70
C VAL A 112 -1.18 -8.77 5.26
N ASP A 113 -0.78 -8.63 6.52
CA ASP A 113 -0.67 -7.33 7.18
C ASP A 113 0.59 -6.59 6.71
N ILE A 114 0.45 -5.28 6.50
CA ILE A 114 1.58 -4.40 6.19
C ILE A 114 2.06 -3.80 7.51
N VAL A 115 3.14 -4.38 8.04
CA VAL A 115 3.77 -3.91 9.27
C VAL A 115 4.74 -2.76 8.94
N LEU A 116 4.57 -1.61 9.58
CA LEU A 116 5.48 -0.47 9.43
C LEU A 116 6.88 -0.86 9.93
N GLY A 117 7.92 -0.59 9.15
CA GLY A 117 9.28 -1.05 9.38
C GLY A 117 9.66 -2.32 8.60
N GLY A 118 8.68 -3.00 7.97
CA GLY A 118 8.84 -4.27 7.25
C GLY A 118 8.56 -5.50 8.12
N SER A 119 8.67 -6.71 7.56
CA SER A 119 8.53 -7.94 8.34
C SER A 119 9.72 -8.13 9.28
N LEU A 120 9.46 -8.56 10.51
CA LEU A 120 10.47 -8.94 11.50
C LEU A 120 11.25 -10.21 11.13
N ASP A 121 10.80 -10.96 10.12
CA ASP A 121 11.43 -12.20 9.71
C ASP A 121 12.88 -11.98 9.25
N GLY A 122 13.83 -12.32 10.14
CA GLY A 122 15.27 -12.28 9.86
C GLY A 122 15.96 -10.94 10.06
N LEU A 123 15.27 -9.91 10.62
CA LEU A 123 15.88 -8.64 11.00
C LEU A 123 16.26 -8.61 12.48
N ASP A 124 17.34 -7.90 12.81
CA ASP A 124 17.67 -7.54 14.19
C ASP A 124 16.58 -6.60 14.74
N GLU A 125 16.05 -6.90 15.92
CA GLU A 125 14.93 -6.21 16.55
C GLU A 125 15.22 -4.71 16.72
N LEU A 126 16.48 -4.38 16.99
CA LEU A 126 16.95 -3.01 17.15
C LEU A 126 16.92 -2.22 15.82
N GLU A 127 17.21 -2.87 14.71
CA GLU A 127 17.18 -2.25 13.37
C GLU A 127 15.74 -2.03 12.92
N TRP A 128 14.87 -3.02 13.15
CA TRP A 128 13.45 -2.91 12.86
C TRP A 128 12.81 -1.76 13.65
N GLN A 129 13.09 -1.65 14.96
CA GLN A 129 12.53 -0.58 15.79
C GLN A 129 12.93 0.82 15.28
N LYS A 130 14.17 0.98 14.81
CA LYS A 130 14.63 2.25 14.21
C LYS A 130 13.84 2.59 12.95
N LYS A 131 13.63 1.61 12.05
CA LYS A 131 12.83 1.81 10.83
C LYS A 131 11.38 2.11 11.15
N HIS A 132 10.80 1.40 12.11
CA HIS A 132 9.43 1.58 12.57
C HIS A 132 9.19 2.98 13.14
N ASN A 133 10.01 3.40 14.11
CA ASN A 133 9.90 4.72 14.73
C ASN A 133 10.07 5.85 13.70
N LYS A 134 11.02 5.69 12.79
CA LYS A 134 11.23 6.65 11.69
C LYS A 134 9.97 6.89 10.87
N ILE A 135 9.18 5.85 10.60
CA ILE A 135 7.94 5.99 9.82
C ILE A 135 6.82 6.62 10.66
N ILE A 136 6.74 6.29 11.95
CA ILE A 136 5.73 6.85 12.85
C ILE A 136 5.93 8.36 13.08
N GLU A 137 7.17 8.83 13.01
CA GLU A 137 7.52 10.24 13.22
C GLU A 137 7.24 11.15 12.00
N LEU A 138 6.92 10.59 10.83
CA LEU A 138 6.56 11.32 9.59
C LEU A 138 5.11 11.83 9.64
#